data_AF-L5N7K2-F1
#
_entry.id   AF-L5N7K2-F1
#
_cell.length_a   1.000
_cell.length_b   1.000
_cell.length_c   1.000
_cell.angle_alpha   90.00
_cell.angle_beta   90.00
_cell.angle_gamma   90.00
#
_symmetry.space_group_name_H-M   'P 1'
#
loop_
_entity.id
_entity.type
_entity.pdbx_description
1 polymer ?
#
loop_
_entity_poly.entity_id
_entity_poly.type
_entity_poly.pdbx_seq_one_letter_code
_entity_poly.pdbx_strand_id
1 'polypeptide(L)'
;MYEAEEKKRSLKGRVIVGIDGWSRSGKTTFVHHLCQRFEEEGIHTVVFHLDDHIVNWKDRYQTGYPSWQEYYYFQWKVKWLQEHLFRFVREKDKVCLPYLLCP
;
A
#
# COMPACT_ATOMS: atom_id res chain seq x y z
N MET A 1 -14.56 -2.49 34.09
CA MET A 1 -14.47 -1.29 33.25
C MET A 1 -12.99 -0.94 33.14
N TYR A 2 -12.31 -1.36 32.08
CA TYR A 2 -10.91 -0.98 31.84
C TYR A 2 -10.93 0.23 30.91
N GLU A 3 -10.72 1.41 31.47
CA GLU A 3 -10.42 2.59 30.67
C GLU A 3 -8.94 2.51 30.30
N ALA A 4 -8.66 2.21 29.03
CA ALA A 4 -7.31 2.34 28.51
C ALA A 4 -7.02 3.84 28.34
N GLU A 5 -6.09 4.37 29.13
CA GLU A 5 -5.58 5.72 28.92
C GLU A 5 -4.90 5.79 27.54
N GLU A 6 -5.55 6.45 26.59
CA GLU A 6 -4.95 6.75 25.29
C GLU A 6 -3.85 7.79 25.47
N LYS A 7 -2.59 7.31 25.52
CA LYS A 7 -1.42 8.17 25.41
C LYS A 7 -1.39 8.80 24.01
N LYS A 8 -1.95 9.99 23.89
CA LYS A 8 -1.90 10.82 22.69
C LYS A 8 -0.47 11.28 22.43
N ARG A 9 0.33 10.41 21.80
CA ARG A 9 1.64 10.81 21.26
C ARG A 9 1.38 11.81 20.13
N SER A 10 1.91 13.03 20.24
CA SER A 10 1.90 13.95 19.10
C SER A 10 2.84 13.37 18.04
N LEU A 11 2.27 12.74 17.02
CA LEU A 11 3.02 12.34 15.82
C LEU A 11 3.35 13.62 15.06
N LYS A 12 4.53 14.18 15.30
CA LYS A 12 5.04 15.28 14.46
C LYS A 12 5.46 14.68 13.12
N GLY A 13 4.68 14.93 12.07
CA GLY A 13 5.01 14.55 10.69
C GLY A 13 3.95 13.68 10.01
N ARG A 14 4.30 13.12 8.85
CA ARG A 14 3.43 12.22 8.06
C ARG A 14 3.21 10.91 8.79
N VAL A 15 1.96 10.45 8.83
CA VAL A 15 1.60 9.11 9.32
C VAL A 15 1.47 8.17 8.13
N ILE A 16 2.07 6.98 8.23
CA ILE A 16 1.98 5.94 7.20
C ILE A 16 1.18 4.78 7.79
N VAL A 17 0.12 4.38 7.09
CA VAL A 17 -0.78 3.30 7.50
C VAL A 17 -0.76 2.22 6.43
N GLY A 18 -0.47 0.97 6.83
CA GLY A 18 -0.62 -0.20 5.98
C GLY A 18 -1.98 -0.85 6.23
N ILE A 19 -2.76 -1.05 5.17
CA ILE A 19 -4.06 -1.74 5.22
C ILE A 19 -3.91 -3.07 4.49
N ASP A 20 -3.80 -4.14 5.27
CA ASP A 20 -3.64 -5.50 4.76
C ASP A 20 -4.97 -6.26 4.75
N GLY A 21 -5.05 -7.26 3.88
CA GLY A 21 -6.23 -8.10 3.71
C GLY A 21 -6.20 -8.84 2.38
N TRP A 22 -6.95 -9.94 2.29
CA TRP A 22 -7.01 -10.77 1.10
C TRP A 22 -7.60 -10.05 -0.11
N SER A 23 -7.33 -10.56 -1.31
CA SER A 23 -7.97 -10.05 -2.53
C SER A 23 -9.50 -10.05 -2.36
N ARG A 24 -10.15 -8.97 -2.80
CA ARG A 24 -11.60 -8.75 -2.70
C ARG A 24 -12.19 -8.68 -1.28
N SER A 25 -11.37 -8.52 -0.23
CA SER A 25 -11.86 -8.35 1.14
C SER A 25 -12.47 -6.96 1.44
N GLY A 26 -12.69 -6.13 0.43
CA GLY A 26 -13.24 -4.77 0.60
C GLY A 26 -12.22 -3.69 0.96
N LYS A 27 -10.91 -3.95 0.90
CA LYS A 27 -9.85 -2.96 1.24
C LYS A 27 -10.03 -1.62 0.53
N THR A 28 -10.25 -1.65 -0.79
CA THR A 28 -10.42 -0.42 -1.58
C THR A 28 -11.63 0.39 -1.12
N THR A 29 -12.75 -0.27 -0.85
CA THR A 29 -13.96 0.36 -0.30
C THR A 29 -13.71 0.95 1.09
N PHE A 30 -13.06 0.19 1.97
CA PHE A 30 -12.70 0.65 3.30
C PHE A 30 -11.78 1.88 3.26
N VAL A 31 -10.72 1.83 2.44
CA VAL A 31 -9.78 2.95 2.23
C VAL A 31 -10.50 4.18 1.71
N HIS A 32 -11.43 4.02 0.77
CA HIS A 32 -12.22 5.12 0.23
C HIS A 32 -13.02 5.84 1.34
N HIS A 33 -13.78 5.11 2.15
CA HIS A 33 -14.53 5.68 3.27
C HIS A 33 -13.61 6.31 4.32
N LEU A 34 -12.47 5.68 4.61
CA LEU A 34 -11.49 6.21 5.54
C LEU A 34 -10.91 7.55 5.06
N CYS A 35 -10.56 7.65 3.78
CA CYS A 35 -10.04 8.89 3.19
C CYS A 35 -11.08 9.99 3.19
N GLN A 36 -12.33 9.68 2.84
CA GLN A 36 -13.44 10.63 2.89
C GLN A 36 -13.61 11.19 4.32
N ARG A 37 -13.59 10.32 5.33
CA ARG A 37 -13.70 10.74 6.73
C ARG A 37 -12.54 11.65 7.16
N PHE A 38 -11.32 11.35 6.73
CA PHE A 38 -10.16 12.19 7.03
C PHE A 38 -10.22 13.54 6.31
N GLU A 39 -10.70 13.58 5.07
CA GLU A 39 -10.91 14.83 4.34
C GLU A 39 -11.95 15.72 5.04
N GLU A 40 -13.05 15.15 5.53
CA GLU A 40 -14.05 15.85 6.35
C GLU A 40 -13.46 16.44 7.65
N GLU A 41 -12.39 15.86 8.18
CA GLU A 41 -11.64 16.36 9.35
C GLU A 41 -10.50 17.33 8.96
N GLY A 42 -10.35 17.65 7.67
CA GLY A 42 -9.28 18.52 7.17
C GLY A 42 -7.90 17.86 7.12
N ILE A 43 -7.84 16.52 7.15
CA ILE A 43 -6.61 15.74 7.09
C ILE A 43 -6.35 15.33 5.64
N HIS A 44 -5.25 15.81 5.07
CA HIS A 44 -4.82 15.43 3.73
C HIS A 44 -4.30 13.99 3.70
N THR A 45 -4.82 13.17 2.78
CA THR A 45 -4.45 11.76 2.60
C THR A 45 -3.85 11.50 1.23
N VAL A 46 -2.98 10.50 1.14
CA VAL A 46 -2.44 9.98 -0.13
C VAL A 46 -2.53 8.46 -0.07
N VAL A 47 -3.09 7.85 -1.10
CA VAL A 47 -3.30 6.40 -1.18
C VAL A 47 -2.37 5.81 -2.23
N PHE A 48 -1.69 4.72 -1.88
CA PHE A 48 -0.93 3.88 -2.81
C PHE A 48 -1.55 2.49 -2.82
N HIS A 49 -1.94 1.98 -3.99
CA HIS A 49 -2.35 0.60 -4.15
C HIS A 49 -1.15 -0.24 -4.58
N LEU A 50 -0.81 -1.29 -3.81
CA LEU A 50 0.28 -2.20 -4.19
C LEU A 50 0.02 -2.91 -5.53
N ASP A 51 -1.25 -3.06 -5.91
CA ASP A 51 -1.65 -3.67 -7.18
C ASP A 51 -1.16 -2.85 -8.40
N ASP A 52 -0.97 -1.53 -8.25
CA ASP A 52 -0.43 -0.65 -9.30
C ASP A 52 1.04 -0.96 -9.66
N HIS A 53 1.72 -1.71 -8.79
CA HIS A 53 3.13 -2.09 -8.91
C HIS A 53 3.32 -3.60 -9.08
N ILE A 54 2.26 -4.33 -9.44
CA ILE A 54 2.39 -5.73 -9.85
C ILE A 54 3.19 -5.79 -11.15
N VAL A 55 4.05 -6.81 -11.30
CA VAL A 55 4.86 -6.99 -12.52
C VAL A 55 4.02 -7.46 -13.72
N ASN A 56 4.61 -7.38 -14.92
CA ASN A 56 3.97 -7.86 -16.13
C ASN A 56 3.56 -9.33 -16.01
N TRP A 57 2.48 -9.71 -16.71
CA TRP A 57 1.95 -11.07 -16.69
C TRP A 57 3.02 -12.14 -16.96
N LYS A 58 3.91 -11.90 -17.94
CA LYS A 58 5.00 -12.81 -18.31
C LYS A 58 6.04 -13.03 -17.20
N ASP A 59 6.17 -12.08 -16.29
CA ASP A 59 7.15 -12.12 -15.21
C ASP A 59 6.59 -12.81 -13.95
N ARG A 60 5.27 -13.05 -13.88
CA ARG A 60 4.58 -13.61 -12.70
C ARG A 60 3.73 -14.84 -12.95
N TYR A 61 3.61 -15.29 -14.19
CA TYR A 61 2.92 -16.52 -14.55
C TYR A 61 3.72 -17.31 -15.56
N GLN A 62 3.43 -18.61 -15.67
CA GLN A 62 4.14 -19.54 -16.56
C GLN A 62 5.65 -19.61 -16.26
N THR A 63 6.02 -19.38 -15.01
CA THR A 63 7.41 -19.39 -14.55
C THR A 63 7.96 -20.80 -14.31
N GLY A 64 7.08 -21.81 -14.34
CA GLY A 64 7.40 -23.20 -13.99
C GLY A 64 7.31 -23.50 -12.49
N TYR A 65 7.03 -22.49 -11.66
CA TYR A 65 6.82 -22.65 -10.22
C TYR A 65 5.34 -22.89 -9.88
N PRO A 66 5.04 -23.46 -8.70
CA PRO A 66 3.67 -23.56 -8.21
C PRO A 66 2.97 -22.20 -8.17
N SER A 67 1.67 -22.19 -8.49
CA SER A 67 0.86 -20.96 -8.56
C SER A 67 0.87 -20.12 -7.27
N TRP A 68 1.00 -20.74 -6.11
CA TRP A 68 1.12 -20.02 -4.85
C TRP A 68 2.45 -19.25 -4.71
N GLN A 69 3.54 -19.77 -5.30
CA GLN A 69 4.83 -19.09 -5.35
C GLN A 69 4.80 -17.95 -6.35
N GLU A 70 4.20 -18.17 -7.51
CA GLU A 70 3.94 -17.13 -8.50
C GLU A 70 3.14 -15.96 -7.91
N TYR A 71 2.07 -16.30 -7.17
CA TYR A 71 1.24 -15.33 -6.47
C TYR A 71 2.03 -14.56 -5.39
N TYR A 72 2.76 -15.26 -4.52
CA TYR A 72 3.38 -14.62 -3.36
C TYR A 72 4.72 -13.93 -3.66
N TYR A 73 5.59 -14.59 -4.42
CA TYR A 73 6.96 -14.14 -4.63
C TYR A 73 7.15 -13.36 -5.93
N PHE A 74 6.35 -13.60 -6.97
CA PHE A 74 6.59 -13.00 -8.29
C PHE A 74 5.65 -11.87 -8.64
N GLN A 75 4.53 -11.68 -7.94
CA GLN A 75 3.64 -10.55 -8.20
C GLN A 75 4.35 -9.20 -8.07
N TRP A 76 5.28 -9.05 -7.12
CA TRP A 76 5.96 -7.79 -6.85
C TRP A 76 7.47 -7.92 -6.85
N LYS A 77 8.16 -6.88 -7.35
CA LYS A 77 9.61 -6.70 -7.12
C LYS A 77 9.83 -6.17 -5.70
N VAL A 78 9.81 -7.05 -4.70
CA VAL A 78 9.86 -6.67 -3.27
C VAL A 78 11.01 -5.73 -2.93
N LYS A 79 12.24 -6.04 -3.38
CA LYS A 79 13.41 -5.16 -3.15
C LYS A 79 13.19 -3.76 -3.74
N TRP A 80 12.65 -3.69 -4.95
CA TRP A 80 12.36 -2.42 -5.60
C TRP A 80 11.33 -1.60 -4.81
N LEU A 81 10.24 -2.23 -4.32
CA LEU A 81 9.24 -1.56 -3.48
C LEU A 81 9.83 -1.04 -2.16
N GLN A 82 10.71 -1.82 -1.51
CA GLN A 82 11.41 -1.40 -0.30
C GLN A 82 12.27 -0.16 -0.53
N GLU A 83 13.06 -0.16 -1.60
CA GLU A 83 14.03 0.88 -1.91
C GLU A 83 13.41 2.14 -2.52
N HIS A 84 12.30 2.01 -3.25
CA HIS A 84 11.73 3.10 -4.06
C HIS A 84 10.34 3.54 -3.58
N LEU A 85 9.42 2.64 -3.23
CA LEU A 85 8.11 3.04 -2.72
C LEU A 85 8.22 3.40 -1.22
N PHE A 86 8.48 2.41 -0.37
CA PHE A 86 8.40 2.59 1.08
C PHE A 86 9.44 3.58 1.62
N ARG A 87 10.65 3.59 1.05
CA ARG A 87 11.67 4.59 1.39
C ARG A 87 11.23 6.00 0.99
N PHE A 88 10.78 6.22 -0.25
CA PHE A 88 10.43 7.57 -0.70
C PHE A 88 9.17 8.11 -0.03
N VAL A 89 8.18 7.27 0.29
CA VAL A 89 7.00 7.69 1.06
C VAL A 89 7.38 8.15 2.48
N ARG A 90 8.50 7.69 3.04
CA ARG A 90 9.02 8.20 4.32
C ARG A 90 9.84 9.48 4.18
N GLU A 91 10.65 9.59 3.13
CA GLU A 91 11.73 10.59 3.04
C GLU A 91 11.41 11.79 2.14
N LYS A 92 10.46 11.65 1.20
CA LYS A 92 10.23 12.64 0.13
C LYS A 92 8.82 13.23 0.19
N ASP A 93 8.71 14.49 -0.22
CA ASP A 93 7.43 15.20 -0.38
C ASP A 93 6.73 14.88 -1.69
N LYS A 94 7.51 14.56 -2.73
CA LYS A 94 7.01 14.16 -4.05
C LYS A 94 7.67 12.86 -4.49
N VAL A 95 6.88 11.96 -5.05
CA VAL A 95 7.34 10.65 -5.53
C VAL A 95 6.78 10.43 -6.93
N CYS A 96 7.63 10.03 -7.87
CA CYS A 96 7.24 9.55 -9.18
C CYS A 96 7.55 8.05 -9.24
N LEU A 97 6.51 7.23 -9.37
CA LEU A 97 6.64 5.78 -9.46
C LEU A 97 6.12 5.30 -10.81
N PRO A 98 6.76 4.29 -11.43
CA PRO A 98 6.19 3.59 -12.57
C PRO A 98 4.87 2.93 -12.16
N TYR A 99 3.81 3.23 -12.90
CA TYR A 99 2.54 2.52 -12.85
C TYR A 99 2.54 1.46 -13.94
N LEU A 100 1.99 0.28 -13.63
CA LEU A 100 1.71 -0.70 -14.67
C LEU A 100 0.52 -0.20 -15.50
N LEU A 101 0.81 0.52 -16.59
CA LEU A 101 -0.17 0.73 -17.65
C LEU A 101 -0.31 -0.61 -18.37
N CYS A 102 -1.45 -1.26 -18.17
CA CYS A 102 -1.81 -2.45 -18.94
C CYS A 102 -1.80 -2.07 -20.43
N PRO A 103 -0.95 -2.69 -21.28
CA PRO A 103 -1.01 -2.49 -22.73
C PRO A 103 -2.33 -2.98 -23.33
#